data_AF-S4RRJ7-F1
#
_entry.id   AF-S4RRJ7-F1
#
_cell.length_a   1.000
_cell.length_b   1.000
_cell.length_c   1.000
_cell.angle_alpha   90.00
_cell.angle_beta   90.00
_cell.angle_gamma   90.00
#
_symmetry.space_group_name_H-M   'P 1'
#
loop_
_entity.id
_entity.type
_entity.pdbx_description
1 polymer ?
#
loop_
_entity_poly.entity_id
_entity_poly.type
_entity_poly.pdbx_seq_one_letter_code
_entity_poly.pdbx_strand_id
1 'polypeptide(L)'
;SYWVASCLPIDNDVRLSLLTVGSAVQRLRCELDILEKCTSLCCRNCDMEITMRGEIFRLSQYGPMAAYVNPHGYVHETLTVHKASSLNLIGRPSTEYSWFPGYAWTIAQCRDCGSHMGWKFTATRKDMLPAKFWGLTRSALSPRLPTVGGDDDDAAAAARRAEGRQGTADRAAETWRPTL
;
A
#
# COMPACT_ATOMS: atom_id res chain seq x y z
N SER A 1 -0.75 18.82 -0.50
CA SER A 1 -0.64 17.62 0.35
C SER A 1 -1.87 16.72 0.21
N TYR A 2 -3.09 17.11 0.59
CA TYR A 2 -4.26 16.19 0.58
C TYR A 2 -4.50 15.43 -0.73
N TRP A 3 -4.33 16.07 -1.89
CA TRP A 3 -4.42 15.37 -3.18
C TRP A 3 -3.37 14.26 -3.33
N VAL A 4 -2.12 14.53 -2.97
CA VAL A 4 -1.03 13.53 -2.99
C VAL A 4 -1.37 12.39 -2.03
N ALA A 5 -1.77 12.70 -0.78
CA ALA A 5 -2.19 11.69 0.19
C ALA A 5 -3.31 10.77 -0.33
N SER A 6 -4.25 11.30 -1.13
CA SER A 6 -5.32 10.50 -1.73
C SER A 6 -4.86 9.55 -2.83
N CYS A 7 -3.67 9.78 -3.39
CA CYS A 7 -3.07 8.95 -4.45
C CYS A 7 -2.07 7.92 -3.90
N LEU A 8 -1.69 7.98 -2.62
CA LEU A 8 -0.71 7.08 -2.04
C LEU A 8 -1.31 5.68 -1.82
N PRO A 9 -0.62 4.60 -2.27
CA PRO A 9 -1.06 3.22 -2.06
C PRO A 9 -0.70 2.73 -0.65
N ILE A 10 -1.22 3.42 0.36
CA ILE A 10 -1.01 3.14 1.79
C ILE A 10 -2.22 2.44 2.41
N ASP A 11 -1.99 1.76 3.53
CA ASP A 11 -3.06 1.19 4.36
C ASP A 11 -3.92 2.28 5.04
N ASN A 12 -4.94 1.84 5.80
CA ASN A 12 -5.87 2.76 6.46
C ASN A 12 -5.24 3.49 7.65
N ASP A 13 -4.31 2.87 8.37
CA ASP A 13 -3.75 3.40 9.61
C ASP A 13 -2.78 4.55 9.31
N VAL A 14 -1.92 4.36 8.29
CA VAL A 14 -1.04 5.41 7.77
C VAL A 14 -1.87 6.54 7.16
N ARG A 15 -2.96 6.21 6.44
CA ARG A 15 -3.84 7.23 5.85
C ARG A 15 -4.53 8.07 6.91
N LEU A 16 -5.05 7.45 7.97
CA LEU A 16 -5.66 8.16 9.09
C LEU A 16 -4.62 9.07 9.76
N SER A 17 -3.40 8.58 9.96
CA SER A 17 -2.29 9.36 10.50
C SER A 17 -1.95 10.59 9.64
N LEU A 18 -1.94 10.47 8.30
CA LEU A 18 -1.73 11.63 7.42
C LEU A 18 -2.88 12.66 7.49
N LEU A 19 -4.12 12.21 7.72
CA LEU A 19 -5.28 13.09 7.84
C LEU A 19 -5.25 13.92 9.14
N THR A 20 -4.67 13.40 10.23
CA THR A 20 -4.55 14.12 11.51
C THR A 20 -3.44 15.17 11.51
N VAL A 21 -2.46 15.07 10.61
CA VAL A 21 -1.39 16.08 10.48
C VAL A 21 -1.98 17.41 10.03
N GLY A 22 -2.03 18.42 10.91
CA GLY A 22 -2.61 19.74 10.61
C GLY A 22 -1.76 20.63 9.68
N SER A 23 -0.45 20.41 9.62
CA SER A 23 0.46 21.20 8.77
C SER A 23 0.64 20.58 7.38
N ALA A 24 0.43 21.38 6.34
CA ALA A 24 0.69 20.95 4.96
C ALA A 24 2.17 20.55 4.74
N VAL A 25 3.12 21.24 5.38
CA VAL A 25 4.56 20.95 5.24
C VAL A 25 4.91 19.60 5.87
N GLN A 26 4.41 19.34 7.08
CA GLN A 26 4.63 18.05 7.73
C GLN A 26 4.00 16.92 6.92
N ARG A 27 2.79 17.13 6.39
CA ARG A 27 2.11 16.14 5.55
C ARG A 27 2.90 15.82 4.28
N LEU A 28 3.41 16.84 3.57
CA LEU A 28 4.26 16.65 2.40
C LEU A 28 5.56 15.89 2.72
N ARG A 29 6.18 16.16 3.87
CA ARG A 29 7.37 15.41 4.32
C ARG A 29 7.06 13.94 4.58
N CYS A 30 5.96 13.65 5.27
CA CYS A 30 5.50 12.28 5.48
C CYS A 30 5.14 11.58 4.15
N GLU A 31 4.43 12.28 3.25
CA GLU A 31 4.08 11.78 1.92
C GLU A 31 5.33 11.43 1.10
N LEU A 32 6.37 12.27 1.14
CA LEU A 32 7.64 12.02 0.45
C LEU A 32 8.40 10.82 1.04
N ASP A 33 8.49 10.73 2.37
CA ASP A 33 9.14 9.61 3.07
C ASP A 33 8.50 8.27 2.71
N ILE A 34 7.16 8.24 2.66
CA ILE A 34 6.40 7.07 2.20
C ILE A 34 6.75 6.72 0.76
N LEU A 35 6.78 7.71 -0.14
CA LEU A 35 7.09 7.49 -1.55
C LEU A 35 8.50 6.96 -1.77
N GLU A 36 9.48 7.43 -0.99
CA GLU A 36 10.87 6.99 -1.06
C GLU A 36 11.02 5.54 -0.57
N LYS A 37 10.47 5.25 0.62
CA LYS A 37 10.59 3.94 1.28
C LYS A 37 9.73 2.86 0.65
N CYS A 38 8.51 3.16 0.21
CA CYS A 38 7.60 2.15 -0.36
C CYS A 38 8.01 1.80 -1.79
N THR A 39 8.78 0.71 -1.96
CA THR A 39 9.27 0.26 -3.28
C THR A 39 8.37 -0.79 -3.92
N SER A 40 7.67 -1.61 -3.13
CA SER A 40 6.73 -2.62 -3.65
C SER A 40 5.42 -2.69 -2.86
N LEU A 41 4.40 -3.23 -3.52
CA LEU A 41 3.07 -3.44 -2.97
C LEU A 41 2.76 -4.94 -2.96
N CYS A 42 2.32 -5.42 -1.81
CA CYS A 42 2.10 -6.83 -1.52
C CYS A 42 0.62 -7.13 -1.30
N CYS A 43 0.26 -8.40 -1.40
CA CYS A 43 -1.02 -8.93 -0.94
C CYS A 43 -1.13 -8.69 0.57
N ARG A 44 -2.18 -8.01 1.01
CA ARG A 44 -2.42 -7.76 2.44
C ARG A 44 -2.61 -9.03 3.26
N ASN A 45 -3.08 -10.11 2.64
CA ASN A 45 -3.40 -11.34 3.35
C ASN A 45 -2.21 -12.29 3.54
N CYS A 46 -1.20 -12.25 2.66
CA CYS A 46 -0.09 -13.21 2.69
C CYS A 46 1.28 -12.62 2.32
N ASP A 47 1.38 -11.30 2.22
CA ASP A 47 2.60 -10.55 1.92
C ASP A 47 3.30 -10.88 0.59
N MET A 48 2.67 -11.68 -0.27
CA MET A 48 3.18 -11.97 -1.60
C MET A 48 3.26 -10.67 -2.42
N GLU A 49 4.44 -10.38 -3.01
CA GLU A 49 4.61 -9.20 -3.86
C GLU A 49 3.72 -9.28 -5.12
N ILE A 50 3.03 -8.16 -5.40
CA ILE A 50 2.07 -8.03 -6.49
C ILE A 50 2.55 -7.06 -7.55
N THR A 51 3.14 -5.92 -7.15
CA THR A 51 3.64 -4.91 -8.10
C THR A 51 4.69 -4.02 -7.44
N MET A 52 5.44 -3.30 -8.26
CA MET A 52 6.46 -2.35 -7.83
C MET A 52 6.00 -0.91 -8.08
N ARG A 53 6.53 0.04 -7.30
CA ARG A 53 6.24 1.47 -7.44
C ARG A 53 6.44 1.98 -8.87
N GLY A 54 7.49 1.50 -9.56
CA GLY A 54 7.80 1.90 -10.94
C GLY A 54 6.77 1.47 -11.99
N GLU A 55 5.85 0.57 -11.65
CA GLU A 55 4.78 0.13 -12.54
C GLU A 55 3.50 0.97 -12.36
N ILE A 56 3.44 1.83 -11.35
CA ILE A 56 2.31 2.74 -11.12
C ILE A 56 2.27 3.80 -12.20
N PHE A 57 1.11 3.96 -12.83
CA PHE A 57 0.90 4.99 -13.84
C PHE A 57 -0.49 5.60 -13.70
N ARG A 58 -0.68 6.77 -14.28
CA ARG A 58 -1.95 7.50 -14.25
C ARG A 58 -2.74 7.20 -15.53
N LEU A 59 -3.88 6.56 -15.38
CA LEU A 59 -4.89 6.44 -16.45
C LEU A 59 -6.05 7.43 -16.28
N SER A 60 -6.38 7.79 -15.04
CA SER A 60 -7.47 8.71 -14.71
C SER A 60 -7.00 10.15 -14.53
N GLN A 61 -7.87 11.12 -14.79
CA GLN A 61 -7.58 12.53 -14.47
C GLN A 61 -7.37 12.78 -12.97
N TYR A 62 -7.83 11.89 -12.09
CA TYR A 62 -7.68 12.07 -10.64
C TYR A 62 -6.33 11.60 -10.09
N GLY A 63 -5.56 10.84 -10.87
CA GLY A 63 -4.28 10.27 -10.47
C GLY A 63 -4.18 8.78 -10.80
N PRO A 64 -3.15 8.10 -10.28
CA PRO A 64 -2.99 6.65 -10.44
C PRO A 64 -4.01 5.84 -9.63
N MET A 65 -4.67 6.45 -8.64
CA MET A 65 -5.68 5.81 -7.81
C MET A 65 -6.95 6.66 -7.77
N ALA A 66 -8.11 6.01 -7.94
CA ALA A 66 -9.42 6.66 -7.84
C ALA A 66 -10.47 5.68 -7.30
N ALA A 67 -11.53 6.21 -6.71
CA ALA A 67 -12.65 5.42 -6.19
C ALA A 67 -13.69 5.16 -7.29
N TYR A 68 -14.09 3.91 -7.45
CA TYR A 68 -15.14 3.48 -8.37
C TYR A 68 -16.16 2.62 -7.65
N VAL A 69 -17.40 2.60 -8.15
CA VAL A 69 -18.49 1.82 -7.55
C VAL A 69 -18.84 0.66 -8.48
N ASN A 70 -18.92 -0.55 -7.95
CA ASN A 70 -19.39 -1.70 -8.71
C ASN A 70 -20.94 -1.74 -8.78
N PRO A 71 -21.55 -2.56 -9.64
CA PRO A 71 -23.01 -2.62 -9.79
C PRO A 71 -23.79 -2.98 -8.52
N HIS A 72 -23.13 -3.58 -7.53
CA HIS A 72 -23.71 -3.95 -6.24
C HIS A 72 -23.52 -2.87 -5.17
N GLY A 73 -22.96 -1.71 -5.52
CA GLY A 73 -22.78 -0.57 -4.61
C GLY A 73 -21.48 -0.58 -3.80
N TYR A 74 -20.56 -1.53 -4.02
CA TYR A 74 -19.28 -1.53 -3.31
C TYR A 74 -18.28 -0.55 -3.94
N VAL A 75 -17.63 0.24 -3.07
CA VAL A 75 -16.60 1.21 -3.47
C VAL A 75 -15.22 0.56 -3.48
N HIS A 76 -14.49 0.74 -4.57
CA HIS A 76 -13.12 0.25 -4.77
C HIS A 76 -12.19 1.41 -5.13
N GLU A 77 -11.28 1.75 -4.22
CA GLU A 77 -10.12 2.60 -4.52
C GLU A 77 -9.14 1.79 -5.37
N THR A 78 -9.13 2.05 -6.67
CA THR A 78 -8.42 1.23 -7.66
C THR A 78 -7.18 1.93 -8.15
N LEU A 79 -6.02 1.32 -7.89
CA LEU A 79 -4.68 1.75 -8.32
C LEU A 79 -4.36 1.15 -9.70
N THR A 80 -3.97 1.98 -10.66
CA THR A 80 -3.58 1.53 -12.00
C THR A 80 -2.07 1.27 -12.11
N VAL A 81 -1.72 0.05 -12.52
CA VAL A 81 -0.34 -0.38 -12.75
C VAL A 81 -0.16 -1.07 -14.10
N HIS A 82 0.99 -0.90 -14.74
CA HIS A 82 1.31 -1.53 -16.02
C HIS A 82 1.51 -3.05 -15.87
N LYS A 83 2.31 -3.46 -14.89
CA LYS A 83 2.57 -4.87 -14.59
C LYS A 83 2.18 -5.23 -13.16
N ALA A 84 1.69 -6.45 -13.01
CA ALA A 84 1.48 -7.12 -11.75
C ALA A 84 1.90 -8.60 -11.89
N SER A 85 2.39 -9.18 -10.80
CA SER A 85 2.85 -10.56 -10.68
C SER A 85 2.01 -11.29 -9.63
N SER A 86 2.15 -12.62 -9.57
CA SER A 86 1.52 -13.44 -8.53
C SER A 86 -0.02 -13.35 -8.48
N LEU A 87 -0.64 -13.15 -9.64
CA LEU A 87 -2.10 -13.10 -9.80
C LEU A 87 -2.61 -14.21 -10.73
N ASN A 88 -3.71 -14.84 -10.35
CA ASN A 88 -4.51 -15.71 -11.21
C ASN A 88 -5.72 -14.95 -11.73
N LEU A 89 -6.10 -15.20 -12.99
CA LEU A 89 -7.29 -14.60 -13.61
C LEU A 89 -8.47 -15.57 -13.52
N ILE A 90 -9.62 -15.04 -13.13
CA ILE A 90 -10.85 -15.82 -12.92
C ILE A 90 -11.91 -15.37 -13.91
N GLY A 91 -12.46 -16.34 -14.65
CA GLY A 91 -13.51 -16.11 -15.64
C GLY A 91 -13.00 -15.56 -16.97
N ARG A 92 -13.95 -15.10 -17.80
CA ARG A 92 -13.67 -14.47 -19.10
C ARG A 92 -13.65 -12.95 -18.97
N PRO A 93 -12.93 -12.22 -19.84
CA PRO A 93 -13.01 -10.78 -19.88
C PRO A 93 -14.45 -10.29 -20.16
N SER A 94 -14.88 -9.25 -19.44
CA SER A 94 -16.19 -8.61 -19.61
C SER A 94 -16.04 -7.11 -19.78
N THR A 95 -16.82 -6.51 -20.67
CA THR A 95 -16.92 -5.04 -20.81
C THR A 95 -18.07 -4.45 -19.99
N GLU A 96 -18.88 -5.30 -19.35
CA GLU A 96 -20.06 -4.89 -18.59
C GLU A 96 -19.64 -4.04 -17.39
N TYR A 97 -20.22 -2.85 -17.25
CA TYR A 97 -19.90 -1.89 -16.17
C TYR A 97 -18.40 -1.58 -16.01
N SER A 98 -17.62 -1.64 -17.09
CA SER A 98 -16.20 -1.30 -17.04
C SER A 98 -15.99 0.17 -16.65
N TRP A 99 -15.15 0.41 -15.64
CA TRP A 99 -14.77 1.76 -15.22
C TRP A 99 -13.86 2.48 -16.20
N PHE A 100 -13.25 1.74 -17.13
CA PHE A 100 -12.34 2.25 -18.15
C PHE A 100 -12.95 1.97 -19.52
N PRO A 101 -13.63 2.95 -20.14
CA PRO A 101 -14.22 2.78 -21.47
C PRO A 101 -13.22 2.26 -22.50
N GLY A 102 -13.62 1.26 -23.29
CA GLY A 102 -12.74 0.59 -24.26
C GLY A 102 -11.84 -0.50 -23.67
N TYR A 103 -12.01 -0.84 -22.39
CA TYR A 103 -11.34 -1.99 -21.75
C TYR A 103 -12.34 -3.02 -21.23
N ALA A 104 -12.04 -4.30 -21.45
CA ALA A 104 -12.67 -5.41 -20.76
C ALA A 104 -11.88 -5.75 -19.50
N TRP A 105 -12.56 -6.07 -18.40
CA TRP A 105 -11.96 -6.48 -17.13
C TRP A 105 -12.07 -7.98 -16.91
N THR A 106 -11.10 -8.56 -16.19
CA THR A 106 -11.11 -9.94 -15.70
C THR A 106 -10.69 -9.93 -14.24
N ILE A 107 -11.41 -10.66 -13.38
CA ILE A 107 -11.12 -10.73 -11.95
C ILE A 107 -9.71 -11.29 -11.76
N ALA A 108 -8.94 -10.66 -10.86
CA ALA A 108 -7.61 -11.06 -10.47
C ALA A 108 -7.58 -11.38 -8.97
N GLN A 109 -7.08 -12.57 -8.64
CA GLN A 109 -6.88 -13.01 -7.26
C GLN A 109 -5.42 -13.34 -6.99
N CYS A 110 -4.98 -13.21 -5.74
CA CYS A 110 -3.65 -13.61 -5.32
C CYS A 110 -3.45 -15.10 -5.64
N ARG A 111 -2.35 -15.44 -6.30
CA ARG A 111 -2.02 -16.82 -6.65
C ARG A 111 -1.77 -17.69 -5.41
N ASP A 112 -1.28 -17.08 -4.34
CA ASP A 112 -0.89 -17.76 -3.11
C ASP A 112 -2.09 -17.99 -2.16
N CYS A 113 -2.79 -16.92 -1.76
CA CYS A 113 -3.88 -17.03 -0.78
C CYS A 113 -5.30 -16.97 -1.37
N GLY A 114 -5.45 -16.80 -2.69
CA GLY A 114 -6.75 -16.70 -3.35
C GLY A 114 -7.56 -15.41 -3.08
N SER A 115 -7.02 -14.45 -2.31
CA SER A 115 -7.72 -13.20 -2.00
C SER A 115 -7.95 -12.36 -3.26
N HIS A 116 -9.10 -11.67 -3.35
CA HIS A 116 -9.40 -10.78 -4.46
C HIS A 116 -8.48 -9.56 -4.46
N MET A 117 -7.72 -9.36 -5.54
CA MET A 117 -6.72 -8.29 -5.65
C MET A 117 -7.17 -7.14 -6.55
N GLY A 118 -8.15 -7.36 -7.42
CA GLY A 118 -8.64 -6.37 -8.37
C GLY A 118 -8.92 -7.00 -9.73
N TRP A 119 -8.54 -6.30 -10.80
CA TRP A 119 -8.88 -6.69 -12.17
C TRP A 119 -7.73 -6.46 -13.13
N LYS A 120 -7.63 -7.33 -14.14
CA LYS A 120 -6.84 -7.07 -15.34
C LYS A 120 -7.72 -6.42 -16.38
N PHE A 121 -7.28 -5.30 -16.93
CA PHE A 121 -7.95 -4.60 -18.01
C PHE A 121 -7.22 -4.86 -19.32
N THR A 122 -7.97 -5.24 -20.36
CA THR A 122 -7.46 -5.49 -21.72
C THR A 122 -8.24 -4.66 -22.73
N ALA A 123 -7.53 -3.93 -23.59
CA ALA A 123 -8.14 -3.07 -24.59
C ALA A 123 -9.02 -3.89 -25.55
N THR A 124 -10.18 -3.36 -25.91
CA THR A 124 -11.08 -4.00 -26.87
C THR A 124 -10.69 -3.71 -28.32
N ARG A 125 -9.83 -2.69 -28.53
CA ARG A 125 -9.31 -2.28 -29.83
C ARG A 125 -7.78 -2.29 -29.84
N LYS A 126 -7.20 -2.56 -31.00
CA LYS A 126 -5.74 -2.68 -31.18
C LYS A 126 -4.97 -1.36 -31.13
N ASP A 127 -5.65 -0.25 -31.37
CA ASP A 127 -5.05 1.09 -31.42
C ASP A 127 -5.04 1.81 -30.06
N MET A 128 -5.63 1.20 -29.03
CA MET A 128 -5.67 1.75 -27.69
C MET A 128 -4.40 1.41 -26.92
N LEU A 129 -3.87 2.42 -26.22
CA LEU A 129 -2.72 2.27 -25.31
C LEU A 129 -3.11 2.70 -23.89
N PRO A 130 -2.64 1.97 -22.86
CA PRO A 130 -1.91 0.70 -22.96
C PRO A 130 -2.83 -0.44 -23.44
N ALA A 131 -2.28 -1.44 -24.15
CA ALA A 131 -3.07 -2.59 -24.61
C ALA A 131 -3.64 -3.44 -23.45
N LYS A 132 -2.96 -3.41 -22.30
CA LYS A 132 -3.40 -4.02 -21.05
C LYS A 132 -2.79 -3.30 -19.84
N PHE A 133 -3.48 -3.36 -18.72
CA PHE A 133 -3.00 -2.89 -17.42
C PHE A 133 -3.76 -3.62 -16.31
N TRP A 134 -3.48 -3.28 -15.06
CA TRP A 134 -4.16 -3.82 -13.89
C TRP A 134 -4.75 -2.69 -13.04
N GLY A 135 -5.97 -2.88 -12.55
CA GLY A 135 -6.57 -2.05 -11.52
C GLY A 135 -6.61 -2.85 -10.23
N LEU A 136 -5.75 -2.53 -9.27
CA LEU A 136 -5.63 -3.23 -7.99
C LEU A 136 -6.41 -2.48 -6.90
N THR A 137 -7.23 -3.18 -6.12
CA THR A 137 -7.98 -2.54 -5.03
C THR A 137 -7.06 -2.26 -3.85
N ARG A 138 -7.01 -1.00 -3.38
CA ARG A 138 -6.14 -0.57 -2.26
C ARG A 138 -6.37 -1.41 -1.01
N SER A 139 -7.61 -1.81 -0.76
CA SER A 139 -7.99 -2.67 0.38
C SER A 139 -7.34 -4.05 0.38
N ALA A 140 -6.84 -4.54 -0.75
CA ALA A 140 -6.14 -5.82 -0.85
C ALA A 140 -4.61 -5.65 -0.85
N LEU A 141 -4.11 -4.41 -0.88
CA LEU A 141 -2.69 -4.10 -0.94
C LEU A 141 -2.16 -3.66 0.43
N SER A 142 -0.90 -3.99 0.67
CA SER A 142 -0.08 -3.46 1.75
C SER A 142 1.26 -2.96 1.18
N PRO A 143 1.71 -1.74 1.51
CA PRO A 143 3.03 -1.28 1.12
C PRO A 143 4.10 -2.08 1.86
N ARG A 144 5.08 -2.62 1.12
CA ARG A 144 6.28 -3.17 1.74
C ARG A 144 7.22 -2.01 2.04
N LEU A 145 7.25 -1.63 3.31
CA LEU A 145 8.33 -0.79 3.82
C LEU A 145 9.59 -1.67 3.92
N PRO A 146 10.78 -1.13 3.59
CA PRO A 146 12.02 -1.86 3.80
C PRO A 146 12.07 -2.26 5.27
N THR A 147 12.31 -3.54 5.52
CA THR A 147 12.70 -4.01 6.86
C THR A 147 13.88 -3.14 7.28
N VAL A 148 13.76 -2.43 8.40
CA VAL A 148 14.94 -1.87 9.07
C VAL A 148 15.80 -3.06 9.43
N GLY A 149 16.75 -3.38 8.55
CA GLY A 149 17.57 -4.57 8.63
C GLY A 149 19.02 -4.11 8.61
N GLY A 150 19.60 -4.00 9.81
CA GLY A 150 21.06 -4.00 9.96
C GLY A 150 21.64 -3.20 11.12
N ASP A 151 21.04 -2.08 11.53
CA ASP A 151 21.74 -1.12 12.42
C ASP A 151 21.08 -0.95 13.80
N ASP A 152 19.93 -1.57 14.05
CA ASP A 152 19.27 -1.52 15.38
C ASP A 152 19.97 -2.42 16.42
N ASP A 153 20.73 -3.43 15.98
CA ASP A 153 21.61 -4.18 16.86
C ASP A 153 22.79 -3.33 17.35
N ASP A 154 23.25 -2.35 16.56
CA ASP A 154 24.29 -1.41 16.99
C ASP A 154 23.75 -0.32 17.91
N ALA A 155 22.51 0.13 17.72
CA ALA A 155 21.87 1.08 18.65
C ALA A 155 21.56 0.42 20.01
N ALA A 156 21.05 -0.81 20.01
CA ALA A 156 20.80 -1.58 21.23
C ALA A 156 22.10 -2.05 21.91
N ALA A 157 23.16 -2.38 21.15
CA ALA A 157 24.48 -2.70 21.69
C ALA A 157 25.23 -1.45 22.20
N ALA A 158 25.05 -0.28 21.56
CA ALA A 158 25.58 1.00 22.03
C ALA A 158 24.92 1.44 23.34
N ALA A 159 23.60 1.24 23.48
CA ALA A 159 22.88 1.47 24.74
C ALA A 159 23.38 0.56 25.87
N ARG A 160 23.56 -0.74 25.61
CA ARG A 160 24.09 -1.70 26.60
C ARG A 160 25.56 -1.44 26.98
N ARG A 161 26.36 -0.89 26.06
CA ARG A 161 27.76 -0.46 26.34
C ARG A 161 27.83 0.85 27.13
N ALA A 162 26.84 1.73 27.00
CA ALA A 162 26.72 2.95 27.79
C ALA A 162 26.26 2.66 29.24
N GLU A 163 25.40 1.65 29.44
CA GLU A 163 24.90 1.25 30.75
C GLU A 163 25.92 0.44 31.59
N GLY A 164 26.94 -0.15 30.96
CA GLY A 164 28.01 -0.90 31.65
C GLY A 164 29.06 -0.03 32.37
N ARG A 165 28.91 1.29 32.39
CA ARG A 165 29.88 2.24 32.97
C ARG A 165 29.27 3.19 34.01
N GLN A 166 28.31 2.71 34.80
CA GLN A 166 27.96 3.34 36.08
C GLN A 166 27.94 2.27 37.18
N GLY A 167 29.08 2.12 37.85
CA GLY A 167 29.14 1.41 39.12
C GLY A 167 28.41 2.22 40.20
N THR A 168 27.67 1.49 41.03
CA THR A 168 27.46 1.73 42.46
C THR A 168 26.90 3.09 42.88
N ALA A 169 25.59 3.16 43.12
CA ALA A 169 25.01 3.77 44.34
C ALA A 169 23.48 3.52 44.41
N ASP A 170 23.07 2.95 45.55
CA ASP A 170 21.81 3.17 46.28
C ASP A 170 20.45 2.66 45.78
N ARG A 171 20.11 1.49 46.37
CA ARG A 171 18.86 1.07 47.05
C ARG A 171 17.61 1.97 47.09
N ALA A 172 16.48 1.24 47.07
CA ALA A 172 15.10 1.56 47.51
C ALA A 172 14.22 2.27 46.46
N ALA A 173 12.93 1.97 46.23
CA ALA A 173 11.92 1.16 46.92
C ALA A 173 10.81 0.81 45.87
N GLU A 174 10.28 -0.42 45.89
CA GLU A 174 8.89 -0.79 46.22
C GLU A 174 7.73 -0.31 45.31
N THR A 175 7.16 -1.30 44.61
CA THR A 175 5.73 -1.63 44.46
C THR A 175 4.68 -0.54 44.20
N TRP A 176 4.01 -0.60 43.04
CA TRP A 176 2.56 -0.38 42.93
C TRP A 176 1.97 -1.02 41.65
N ARG A 177 0.88 -1.77 41.81
CA ARG A 177 -0.06 -2.20 40.75
C ARG A 177 -1.31 -1.31 40.86
N PRO A 178 -1.93 -0.85 39.76
CA PRO A 178 -3.29 -0.35 39.82
C PRO A 178 -4.28 -1.42 39.33
N THR A 179 -5.26 -1.71 40.17
CA THR A 179 -6.57 -2.24 39.78
C THR A 179 -7.50 -1.04 39.59
N LEU A 180 -8.12 -0.94 38.43
CA LEU A 180 -9.56 -0.71 38.18
C LEU A 180 -9.78 -0.73 36.66
#